data_AF-A0A2V8IF03-F1
#
_entry.id   AF-A0A2V8IF03-F1
#
_cell.length_a   1.000
_cell.length_b   1.000
_cell.length_c   1.000
_cell.angle_alpha   90.00
_cell.angle_beta   90.00
_cell.angle_gamma   90.00
#
_symmetry.space_group_name_H-M   'P 1'
#
loop_
_entity.id
_entity.type
_entity.pdbx_description
1 polymer ?
#
loop_
_entity_poly.entity_id
_entity_poly.type
_entity_poly.pdbx_seq_one_letter_code
_entity_poly.pdbx_strand_id
1 'polypeptide(L)'
;MHRKIWSVKYVATVLLTLTVLILGGLNAQQKRRYIPPDDGAAWVEGTEGVQARLVVSDGPAEKAGIRRGDVLRAINGQAVENDRHVTRLLYELGAWSRATYTIDRDGKEFDTTVVVGPPSEQSLRHQKSASFY
;
A
#
# COMPACT_ATOMS: atom_id res chain seq x y z
N MET A 1 55.01 -14.77 22.27
CA MET A 1 54.51 -14.45 20.91
C MET A 1 52.96 -14.45 20.95
N HIS A 2 52.30 -13.35 21.33
CA HIS A 2 50.83 -13.35 21.62
C HIS A 2 50.07 -12.07 21.22
N ARG A 3 50.69 -11.17 20.46
CA ARG A 3 50.17 -9.79 20.24
C ARG A 3 49.23 -9.64 19.02
N LYS A 4 49.25 -10.59 18.07
CA LYS A 4 48.49 -10.49 16.80
C LYS A 4 47.00 -10.81 16.90
N ILE A 5 46.58 -11.66 17.84
CA ILE A 5 45.18 -12.12 17.94
C ILE A 5 44.26 -11.00 18.43
N TRP A 6 44.75 -10.15 19.32
CA TRP A 6 43.98 -9.04 19.89
C TRP A 6 43.69 -7.96 18.83
N SER A 7 44.66 -7.59 17.99
CA SER A 7 44.43 -6.57 16.95
C SER A 7 43.40 -7.01 15.91
N VAL A 8 43.40 -8.29 15.51
CA VAL A 8 42.40 -8.84 14.58
C VAL A 8 41.01 -8.79 15.19
N LYS A 9 40.88 -9.13 16.48
CA LYS A 9 39.60 -9.03 17.21
C LYS A 9 39.09 -7.59 17.25
N TYR A 10 39.93 -6.61 17.57
CA TYR A 10 39.52 -5.20 17.61
C TYR A 10 39.12 -4.66 16.23
N VAL A 11 39.89 -4.98 15.19
CA VAL A 11 39.57 -4.58 13.81
C VAL A 11 38.24 -5.21 13.39
N ALA A 12 38.03 -6.50 13.69
CA ALA A 12 36.77 -7.19 13.40
C ALA A 12 35.58 -6.55 14.15
N THR A 13 35.74 -6.23 15.44
CA THR A 13 34.69 -5.57 16.22
C THR A 13 34.35 -4.18 15.66
N VAL A 14 35.36 -3.36 15.33
CA VAL A 14 35.14 -2.02 14.76
C VAL A 14 34.39 -2.12 13.43
N LEU A 15 34.80 -3.02 12.53
CA LEU A 15 34.13 -3.24 11.25
C LEU A 15 32.68 -3.71 11.43
N LEU A 16 32.41 -4.60 12.40
CA LEU A 16 31.05 -5.04 12.72
C LEU A 16 30.19 -3.89 13.24
N THR A 17 30.69 -3.06 14.17
CA THR A 17 29.95 -1.88 14.65
C THR A 17 29.65 -0.89 13.53
N LEU A 18 30.62 -0.62 12.64
CA LEU A 18 30.41 0.27 11.50
C LEU A 18 29.34 -0.29 10.55
N THR A 19 29.35 -1.60 10.31
CA THR A 19 28.35 -2.27 9.47
C THR A 19 26.94 -2.12 10.05
N VAL A 20 26.77 -2.34 11.35
CA VAL A 20 25.46 -2.15 12.03
C VAL A 20 25.00 -0.70 11.98
N LEU A 21 25.90 0.27 12.16
CA LEU A 21 25.57 1.69 12.05
C LEU A 21 25.13 2.07 10.63
N ILE A 22 25.80 1.53 9.61
CA ILE A 22 25.43 1.73 8.20
C ILE A 22 24.05 1.10 7.92
N LEU A 23 23.83 -0.16 8.32
CA LEU A 23 22.54 -0.83 8.15
C LEU A 23 21.41 -0.10 8.90
N GLY A 24 21.67 0.36 10.13
CA GLY A 24 20.74 1.17 10.91
C GLY A 24 20.41 2.49 10.23
N GLY A 25 21.42 3.19 9.68
CA GLY A 25 21.25 4.42 8.92
C GLY A 25 20.42 4.22 7.65
N LEU A 26 20.73 3.17 6.88
CA LEU A 26 19.99 2.81 5.66
C LEU A 26 18.53 2.45 5.97
N ASN A 27 18.27 1.69 7.02
CA ASN A 27 16.91 1.34 7.46
C ASN A 27 16.12 2.58 7.93
N ALA A 28 16.77 3.48 8.68
CA ALA A 28 16.15 4.74 9.11
C ALA A 28 15.81 5.66 7.91
N GLN A 29 16.68 5.69 6.90
CA GLN A 29 16.42 6.43 5.66
C GLN A 29 15.28 5.80 4.84
N GLN A 30 15.19 4.47 4.81
CA GLN A 30 14.11 3.74 4.14
C GLN A 30 12.75 4.09 4.74
N LYS A 31 12.61 4.08 6.08
CA LYS A 31 11.36 4.46 6.76
C LYS A 31 10.92 5.90 6.47
N ARG A 32 11.86 6.81 6.22
CA ARG A 32 11.53 8.22 5.90
C ARG A 32 10.91 8.43 4.52
N ARG A 33 10.99 7.44 3.62
CA ARG A 33 10.44 7.53 2.25
C ARG A 33 9.20 6.67 2.04
N TYR A 34 8.72 5.99 3.08
CA TYR A 34 7.53 5.15 2.98
C TYR A 34 6.28 6.02 2.92
N ILE A 35 5.63 6.04 1.76
CA ILE A 35 4.33 6.67 1.54
C ILE A 35 3.33 5.52 1.36
N PRO A 36 2.39 5.30 2.30
CA PRO A 36 1.36 4.30 2.11
C PRO A 36 0.53 4.63 0.86
N PRO A 37 0.18 3.63 0.03
CA PRO A 37 -0.70 3.82 -1.11
C PRO A 37 -2.16 3.97 -0.65
N ASP A 38 -2.89 4.83 -1.35
CA ASP A 38 -4.32 5.04 -1.20
C ASP A 38 -4.95 5.23 -2.58
N ASP A 39 -6.00 4.49 -2.88
CA ASP A 39 -6.82 4.68 -4.07
C ASP A 39 -8.06 5.55 -3.77
N GLY A 40 -8.30 5.91 -2.51
CA GLY A 40 -9.45 6.72 -2.11
C GLY A 40 -10.77 5.95 -2.11
N ALA A 41 -10.76 4.61 -2.11
CA ALA A 41 -11.96 3.79 -1.96
C ALA A 41 -11.86 2.85 -0.73
N ALA A 42 -12.96 2.76 0.03
CA ALA A 42 -13.08 1.80 1.10
C ALA A 42 -13.75 0.52 0.58
N TRP A 43 -12.92 -0.42 0.12
CA TRP A 43 -13.35 -1.73 -0.32
C TRP A 43 -13.74 -2.62 0.86
N VAL A 44 -14.87 -3.31 0.74
CA VAL A 44 -15.35 -4.28 1.72
C VAL A 44 -15.87 -5.51 1.01
N GLU A 45 -15.82 -6.65 1.69
CA GLU A 45 -16.49 -7.84 1.22
C GLU A 45 -18.02 -7.66 1.31
N GLY A 46 -18.70 -7.77 0.17
CA GLY A 46 -20.15 -7.73 0.04
C GLY A 46 -20.70 -9.03 -0.53
N THR A 47 -22.00 -9.10 -0.75
CA THR A 47 -22.68 -10.31 -1.26
C THR A 47 -22.29 -10.68 -2.69
N GLU A 48 -21.93 -9.68 -3.51
CA GLU A 48 -21.61 -9.85 -4.93
C GLU A 48 -20.11 -9.81 -5.22
N GLY A 49 -19.26 -9.68 -4.18
CA GLY A 49 -17.82 -9.52 -4.30
C GLY A 49 -17.30 -8.32 -3.51
N VAL A 50 -16.14 -7.79 -3.91
CA VAL A 50 -15.50 -6.67 -3.20
C VAL A 50 -16.14 -5.35 -3.63
N GLN A 51 -16.90 -4.73 -2.74
CA GLN A 51 -17.71 -3.55 -3.04
C GLN A 51 -17.10 -2.26 -2.50
N ALA A 52 -17.20 -1.18 -3.29
CA ALA A 52 -16.87 0.18 -2.86
C ALA A 52 -17.94 0.68 -1.87
N ARG A 53 -17.66 0.58 -0.57
CA ARG A 53 -18.57 1.11 0.48
C ARG A 53 -18.53 2.62 0.56
N LEU A 54 -17.36 3.21 0.33
CA LEU A 54 -17.13 4.64 0.32
C LEU A 54 -16.11 4.99 -0.75
N VAL A 55 -16.31 6.14 -1.39
CA VAL A 55 -15.37 6.76 -2.31
C VAL A 55 -15.10 8.17 -1.79
N VAL A 56 -13.82 8.50 -1.61
CA VAL A 56 -13.37 9.80 -1.12
C VAL A 56 -13.56 10.85 -2.22
N SER A 57 -14.21 11.96 -1.86
CA SER A 57 -14.41 13.09 -2.78
C SER A 57 -13.08 13.72 -3.19
N ASP A 58 -12.96 14.06 -4.46
CA ASP A 58 -11.74 14.47 -5.15
C ASP A 58 -10.57 13.47 -5.01
N GLY A 59 -10.85 12.24 -4.58
CA GLY A 59 -9.90 11.15 -4.42
C GLY A 59 -9.57 10.42 -5.73
N PRO A 60 -8.53 9.57 -5.75
CA PRO A 60 -8.13 8.86 -6.98
C PRO A 60 -9.23 8.00 -7.60
N ALA A 61 -9.98 7.25 -6.79
CA ALA A 61 -11.09 6.43 -7.23
C ALA A 61 -12.23 7.26 -7.84
N GLU A 62 -12.61 8.39 -7.21
CA GLU A 62 -13.65 9.28 -7.76
C GLU A 62 -13.20 9.91 -9.08
N LYS A 63 -11.94 10.34 -9.17
CA LYS A 63 -11.32 10.86 -10.39
C LYS A 63 -11.28 9.82 -11.52
N ALA A 64 -11.17 8.54 -11.16
CA ALA A 64 -11.30 7.41 -12.08
C ALA A 64 -12.76 7.03 -12.40
N GLY A 65 -13.75 7.74 -11.84
CA GLY A 65 -15.16 7.51 -12.08
C GLY A 65 -15.76 6.33 -11.31
N ILE A 66 -15.04 5.78 -10.32
CA ILE A 66 -15.54 4.77 -9.38
C ILE A 66 -16.54 5.44 -8.43
N ARG A 67 -17.61 4.72 -8.10
CA ARG A 67 -18.71 5.19 -7.25
C ARG A 67 -18.97 4.20 -6.13
N ARG A 68 -19.64 4.68 -5.09
CA ARG A 68 -20.17 3.81 -4.04
C ARG A 68 -21.14 2.80 -4.67
N GLY A 69 -21.00 1.54 -4.28
CA GLY A 69 -21.80 0.43 -4.76
C GLY A 69 -21.13 -0.40 -5.87
N ASP A 70 -20.12 0.17 -6.54
CA ASP A 70 -19.34 -0.55 -7.54
C ASP A 70 -18.68 -1.80 -6.96
N VAL A 71 -18.63 -2.87 -7.76
CA VAL A 71 -17.96 -4.11 -7.40
C VAL A 71 -16.64 -4.22 -8.16
N LEU A 72 -15.54 -4.32 -7.43
CA LEU A 72 -14.22 -4.52 -7.97
C LEU A 72 -14.01 -6.00 -8.32
N ARG A 73 -13.77 -6.27 -9.61
CA ARG A 73 -13.52 -7.61 -10.14
C ARG A 73 -12.04 -7.92 -10.26
N ALA A 74 -11.24 -6.96 -10.73
CA ALA A 74 -9.81 -7.16 -10.93
C ALA A 74 -9.01 -5.86 -10.81
N ILE A 75 -7.73 -5.99 -10.46
CA ILE A 75 -6.73 -4.92 -10.55
C ILE A 75 -5.60 -5.43 -11.45
N ASN A 76 -5.26 -4.68 -12.50
CA ASN A 76 -4.27 -5.05 -13.53
C ASN A 76 -4.50 -6.45 -14.11
N GLY A 77 -5.77 -6.83 -14.31
CA GLY A 77 -6.15 -8.15 -14.81
C GLY A 77 -6.05 -9.29 -13.79
N GLN A 78 -5.57 -9.03 -12.57
CA GLN A 78 -5.59 -9.99 -11.48
C GLN A 78 -6.93 -9.92 -10.74
N ALA A 79 -7.66 -11.04 -10.74
CA ALA A 79 -8.94 -11.14 -10.05
C ALA A 79 -8.78 -10.85 -8.55
N VAL A 80 -9.69 -10.04 -8.02
CA VAL A 80 -9.74 -9.69 -6.61
C VAL A 80 -10.65 -10.68 -5.89
N GLU A 81 -10.16 -11.22 -4.77
CA GLU A 81 -10.86 -12.25 -4.00
C GLU A 81 -11.60 -11.66 -2.80
N ASN A 82 -11.00 -10.69 -2.11
CA ASN A 82 -11.52 -10.04 -0.92
C ASN A 82 -10.86 -8.67 -0.73
N ASP A 83 -11.35 -7.90 0.23
CA ASP A 83 -10.86 -6.57 0.60
C ASP A 83 -9.37 -6.56 1.02
N ARG A 84 -8.92 -7.61 1.72
CA ARG A 84 -7.50 -7.78 2.10
C ARG A 84 -6.60 -7.99 0.89
N HIS A 85 -7.09 -8.69 -0.14
CA HIS A 85 -6.39 -8.87 -1.41
C HIS A 85 -6.22 -7.52 -2.12
N VAL A 86 -7.25 -6.67 -2.15
CA VAL A 86 -7.14 -5.30 -2.69
C VAL A 86 -6.05 -4.51 -1.98
N THR A 87 -6.07 -4.53 -0.64
CA THR A 87 -5.09 -3.82 0.17
C THR A 87 -3.67 -4.32 -0.17
N ARG A 88 -3.47 -5.63 -0.28
CA ARG A 88 -2.17 -6.22 -0.67
C ARG A 88 -1.72 -5.73 -2.04
N LEU A 89 -2.60 -5.78 -3.05
CA LEU A 89 -2.29 -5.32 -4.41
C LEU A 89 -1.91 -3.84 -4.44
N LEU A 90 -2.61 -2.99 -3.68
CA LEU A 90 -2.24 -1.57 -3.55
C LEU A 90 -0.84 -1.39 -2.95
N TYR A 91 -0.48 -2.15 -1.92
CA TYR A 91 0.86 -2.11 -1.32
C TYR A 91 1.96 -2.64 -2.26
N GLU A 92 1.65 -3.62 -3.10
CA GLU A 92 2.55 -4.12 -4.14
C GLU A 92 2.77 -3.08 -5.25
N LEU A 93 1.72 -2.34 -5.63
CA LEU A 93 1.78 -1.28 -6.62
C LEU A 93 2.54 -0.04 -6.12
N GLY A 94 2.28 0.35 -4.87
CA GLY A 94 2.84 1.55 -4.26
C GLY A 94 2.16 2.86 -4.69
N ALA A 95 2.46 3.94 -3.97
CA ALA A 95 1.96 5.27 -4.28
C ALA A 95 2.54 5.79 -5.61
N TRP A 96 1.77 6.62 -6.29
CA TRP A 96 2.02 7.19 -7.63
C TRP A 96 1.99 6.19 -8.79
N SER A 97 1.57 4.95 -8.52
CA SER A 97 1.36 3.94 -9.56
C SER A 97 0.05 4.18 -10.31
N ARG A 98 0.00 3.72 -11.55
CA ARG A 98 -1.24 3.59 -12.31
C ARG A 98 -1.67 2.13 -12.29
N ALA A 99 -2.95 1.90 -12.05
CA ALA A 99 -3.53 0.57 -12.08
C ALA A 99 -4.88 0.58 -12.79
N THR A 100 -5.11 -0.43 -13.61
CA THR A 100 -6.37 -0.66 -14.32
C THR A 100 -7.30 -1.48 -13.44
N TYR A 101 -8.47 -0.95 -13.14
CA TYR A 101 -9.48 -1.57 -12.31
C TYR A 101 -10.60 -2.04 -13.22
N THR A 102 -10.94 -3.32 -13.13
CA THR A 102 -12.14 -3.86 -13.76
C THR A 102 -13.28 -3.75 -12.75
N ILE A 103 -14.25 -2.91 -13.06
CA ILE A 103 -15.38 -2.56 -12.22
C ILE A 103 -16.66 -3.11 -12.84
N ASP A 104 -17.48 -3.75 -12.02
CA ASP A 104 -18.86 -4.07 -12.33
C ASP A 104 -19.78 -3.04 -11.66
N ARG A 105 -20.60 -2.37 -12.48
CA ARG A 105 -21.65 -1.48 -12.02
C ARG A 105 -22.97 -1.92 -12.63
N ASP A 106 -23.90 -2.32 -11.78
CA ASP A 106 -25.24 -2.78 -12.19
C ASP A 106 -25.19 -3.94 -13.22
N GLY A 107 -24.22 -4.85 -13.09
CA GLY A 107 -24.02 -5.99 -13.98
C GLY A 107 -23.29 -5.67 -15.29
N LYS A 108 -22.81 -4.43 -15.45
CA LYS A 108 -21.99 -4.02 -16.60
C LYS A 108 -20.55 -3.80 -16.18
N GLU A 109 -19.66 -4.58 -16.76
CA GLU A 109 -18.22 -4.43 -16.57
C GLU A 109 -17.62 -3.32 -17.43
N PHE A 110 -16.72 -2.55 -16.84
CA PHE A 110 -15.87 -1.59 -17.53
C PHE A 110 -14.52 -1.46 -16.83
N ASP A 111 -13.49 -1.11 -17.60
CA ASP A 111 -12.18 -0.82 -17.06
C ASP A 111 -12.01 0.69 -16.82
N THR A 112 -11.36 1.04 -15.72
CA THR A 112 -10.93 2.41 -15.45
C THR A 112 -9.51 2.45 -14.90
N THR A 113 -8.78 3.54 -15.16
CA THR A 113 -7.42 3.71 -14.62
C THR A 113 -7.46 4.55 -13.35
N VAL A 114 -6.99 3.98 -12.25
CA VAL A 114 -6.81 4.66 -10.97
C VAL A 114 -5.33 5.04 -10.81
N VAL A 115 -5.07 6.28 -10.43
CA VAL A 115 -3.72 6.77 -10.09
C VAL A 115 -3.56 6.72 -8.58
N VAL A 116 -2.98 5.66 -8.06
CA VAL A 116 -2.80 5.46 -6.60
C VAL A 116 -1.97 6.61 -6.05
N GLY A 117 -2.42 7.23 -4.97
CA GLY A 117 -1.78 8.39 -4.35
C GLY A 117 -1.36 8.15 -2.90
N PRO A 118 -0.77 9.16 -2.24
CA PRO A 118 -0.70 9.19 -0.78
C PRO A 118 -2.11 9.33 -0.19
N PRO A 119 -2.38 8.82 1.03
CA PRO A 119 -3.67 8.95 1.66
C PRO A 119 -4.01 10.41 1.96
N SER A 120 -5.23 10.80 1.61
CA SER A 120 -5.79 12.09 2.00
C SER A 120 -6.13 12.12 3.49
N GLU A 121 -6.26 13.31 4.09
CA GLU A 121 -6.79 13.42 5.46
C GLU A 121 -8.17 12.79 5.61
N GLN A 122 -9.01 12.90 4.57
CA GLN A 122 -10.33 12.29 4.56
C GLN A 122 -10.23 10.76 4.59
N SER A 123 -9.37 10.16 3.78
CA SER A 123 -9.11 8.71 3.79
C SER A 123 -8.66 8.24 5.18
N LEU A 124 -7.71 8.96 5.80
CA LEU A 124 -7.18 8.63 7.13
C LEU A 124 -8.24 8.71 8.24
N ARG A 125 -9.14 9.70 8.18
CA ARG A 125 -10.26 9.82 9.14
C ARG A 125 -11.18 8.61 9.05
N HIS A 126 -11.52 8.19 7.83
CA HIS A 126 -12.38 7.03 7.62
C HIS A 126 -11.70 5.73 8.06
N GLN A 127 -10.43 5.53 7.74
CA GLN A 127 -9.67 4.36 8.16
C GLN A 127 -9.57 4.24 9.68
N LYS A 128 -9.32 5.36 10.39
CA LYS A 128 -9.32 5.38 11.85
C LYS A 128 -10.70 5.02 12.40
N SER A 129 -11.77 5.61 11.89
CA SER A 129 -13.14 5.32 12.35
C SER A 129 -13.56 3.86 12.15
N ALA A 130 -13.09 3.23 11.07
CA ALA A 130 -13.38 1.83 10.79
C ALA A 130 -12.61 0.85 11.70
N SER A 131 -11.47 1.27 12.25
CA SER A 131 -10.65 0.44 13.16
C SER A 131 -11.14 0.42 14.61
N PHE A 132 -12.17 1.20 14.96
CA PHE A 132 -12.74 1.28 16.31
C PHE A 132 -14.00 0.41 16.50
N TYR A 133 -14.36 -0.40 15.52
CA TYR A 133 -15.41 -1.42 15.59
C TYR A 133 -14.80 -2.80 15.35
#